data_AF-A0A7S2A5E0-F1
#
_entry.id   AF-A0A7S2A5E0-F1
#
_cell.length_a   1.000
_cell.length_b   1.000
_cell.length_c   1.000
_cell.angle_alpha   90.00
_cell.angle_beta   90.00
_cell.angle_gamma   90.00
#
_symmetry.space_group_name_H-M   'P 1'
#
loop_
_entity.id
_entity.type
_entity.pdbx_description
1 polymer ?
#
loop_
_entity_poly.entity_id
_entity_poly.type
_entity_poly.pdbx_seq_one_letter_code
_entity_poly.pdbx_strand_id
1 'polypeptide(L)'
;MEQLLDKRTNFLMQLRLEVVQELCLSLVSTRSMSAISFVWTQRLFFTEQALRNRKVQHINAIHEKNKGTLVNTLWHGIKGLNKRVKEWKQSTTETPSHGEGRRARNASVSIRASMRDLTQSTNDKERNAHLKSLKNASRLATLPIYGGVLLLFLPVLGIVMLSLTFSINNLAMENFAGIEVVVYPWHVTMLKVGTILFQALFFAVAMSVHDRTHFLTSVDVVLSIIGFLVDWYWFERDMWGVFGSSEQFYYGLIVGYMTLRIWSTAVTASDKSWRKEVSRDGLLTMDKLSFVWVTRSAHLVSEIFPDIVDIWDALCENWGEEAAKEVCDITVYVTDTDKDACAALVMEMEDSPLYQDGAIKFERPDFPQIIEDHTIDRVDDERSPHTNTLLAFCGSPHLSSVIGSAKIVNDITKFITGNKLHQMHFVSESYSASKATQKHLYPVEDDDGVASVCSQVSQVYNSDIEDAVSSSSIPRKGASGDSVSGMSQRSYRSVGSQSSRASYYI
;
A
#
# COMPACT_ATOMS: atom_id res chain seq x y z
N MET A 1 -34.88 13.24 -33.17
CA MET A 1 -35.72 12.05 -33.44
C MET A 1 -35.29 10.86 -32.58
N GLU A 2 -33.99 10.57 -32.47
CA GLU A 2 -33.45 9.51 -31.57
C GLU A 2 -33.75 9.76 -30.08
N GLN A 3 -33.65 10.99 -29.57
CA GLN A 3 -34.02 11.31 -28.18
C GLN A 3 -35.52 11.12 -27.87
N LEU A 4 -36.39 11.18 -28.88
CA LEU A 4 -37.83 10.92 -28.73
C LEU A 4 -38.14 9.41 -28.79
N LEU A 5 -37.33 8.64 -29.51
CA LEU A 5 -37.41 7.18 -29.52
C LEU A 5 -36.97 6.59 -28.16
N ASP A 6 -35.93 7.17 -27.55
CA ASP A 6 -35.36 6.69 -26.28
C ASP A 6 -36.24 7.02 -25.05
N LYS A 7 -36.96 8.14 -25.09
CA LYS A 7 -37.99 8.44 -24.07
C LYS A 7 -39.23 7.55 -24.23
N ARG A 8 -39.59 7.17 -25.45
CA ARG A 8 -40.76 6.33 -25.71
C ARG A 8 -40.52 4.86 -25.33
N THR A 9 -39.30 4.34 -25.50
CA THR A 9 -38.91 3.00 -25.04
C THR A 9 -38.88 2.89 -23.52
N ASN A 10 -38.33 3.90 -22.83
CA ASN A 10 -38.33 3.94 -21.37
C ASN A 10 -39.74 4.05 -20.79
N PHE A 11 -40.60 4.89 -21.38
CA PHE A 11 -42.01 5.00 -20.97
C PHE A 11 -42.79 3.69 -21.21
N LEU A 12 -42.56 3.00 -22.33
CA LEU A 12 -43.21 1.72 -22.63
C LEU A 12 -42.70 0.56 -21.75
N MET A 13 -41.45 0.62 -21.29
CA MET A 13 -40.94 -0.34 -20.30
C MET A 13 -41.55 -0.13 -18.92
N GLN A 14 -41.71 1.12 -18.50
CA GLN A 14 -42.30 1.47 -17.22
C GLN A 14 -43.80 1.12 -17.17
N LEU A 15 -44.54 1.41 -18.25
CA LEU A 15 -45.96 1.03 -18.38
C LEU A 15 -46.16 -0.50 -18.41
N ARG A 16 -45.20 -1.26 -18.94
CA ARG A 16 -45.24 -2.73 -18.93
C ARG A 16 -45.02 -3.31 -17.54
N LEU A 17 -44.21 -2.67 -16.70
CA LEU A 17 -43.97 -3.15 -15.34
C LEU A 17 -45.18 -2.93 -14.44
N GLU A 18 -45.81 -1.75 -14.51
CA GLU A 18 -47.00 -1.44 -13.71
C GLU A 18 -48.22 -2.30 -14.11
N VAL A 19 -48.43 -2.52 -15.41
CA VAL A 19 -49.52 -3.37 -15.91
C VAL A 19 -49.30 -4.85 -15.55
N VAL A 20 -48.05 -5.33 -15.55
CA VAL A 20 -47.73 -6.71 -15.14
C VAL A 20 -47.91 -6.89 -13.64
N GLN A 21 -47.59 -5.88 -12.83
CA GLN A 21 -47.73 -5.93 -11.38
C GLN A 21 -49.21 -5.90 -10.95
N GLU A 22 -50.05 -5.09 -11.60
CA GLU A 22 -51.51 -5.06 -11.42
C GLU A 22 -52.19 -6.35 -11.91
N LEU A 23 -51.74 -6.93 -13.04
CA LEU A 23 -52.22 -8.23 -13.52
C LEU A 23 -51.84 -9.37 -12.57
N CYS A 24 -50.63 -9.36 -12.01
CA CYS A 24 -50.19 -10.35 -11.05
C CYS A 24 -50.96 -10.27 -9.72
N LEU A 25 -51.37 -9.08 -9.28
CA LEU A 25 -52.18 -8.90 -8.07
C LEU A 25 -53.65 -9.28 -8.28
N SER A 26 -54.20 -9.03 -9.48
CA SER A 26 -55.56 -9.43 -9.86
C SER A 26 -55.72 -10.95 -10.05
N LEU A 27 -54.67 -11.64 -10.51
CA LEU A 27 -54.69 -13.08 -10.80
C LEU A 27 -54.66 -14.00 -9.56
N VAL A 28 -54.43 -13.48 -8.36
CA VAL A 28 -54.39 -14.28 -7.12
C VAL A 28 -55.79 -14.58 -6.56
N SER A 29 -56.87 -13.97 -7.09
CA SER A 29 -58.19 -14.01 -6.45
C SER A 29 -59.20 -15.05 -6.97
N THR A 30 -58.95 -15.85 -8.01
CA THR A 30 -59.99 -16.79 -8.50
C THR A 30 -59.45 -18.19 -8.84
N ARG A 31 -59.89 -19.17 -8.03
CA ARG A 31 -59.49 -20.60 -8.05
C ARG A 31 -59.96 -21.41 -9.28
N SER A 32 -60.50 -20.80 -10.33
CA SER A 32 -61.15 -21.54 -11.44
C SER A 32 -60.49 -21.39 -12.81
N MET A 33 -59.22 -20.96 -12.89
CA MET A 33 -58.47 -20.89 -14.15
C MET A 33 -57.16 -21.70 -14.17
N SER A 34 -57.05 -22.76 -13.37
CA SER A 34 -55.84 -23.60 -13.32
C SER A 34 -55.57 -24.38 -14.61
N ALA A 35 -56.61 -24.78 -15.37
CA ALA A 35 -56.40 -25.58 -16.58
C ALA A 35 -55.94 -24.76 -17.80
N ILE A 36 -56.50 -23.55 -17.99
CA ILE A 36 -56.16 -22.70 -19.15
C ILE A 36 -54.84 -21.96 -18.91
N SER A 37 -54.58 -21.52 -17.67
CA SER A 37 -53.30 -20.94 -17.28
C SER A 37 -52.17 -21.97 -17.45
N PHE A 38 -52.37 -23.22 -17.02
CA PHE A 38 -51.36 -24.27 -17.13
C PHE A 38 -50.98 -24.60 -18.57
N VAL A 39 -51.96 -24.72 -19.48
CA VAL A 39 -51.71 -24.98 -20.91
C VAL A 39 -51.03 -23.79 -21.59
N TRP A 40 -51.40 -22.55 -21.24
CA TRP A 40 -50.72 -21.37 -21.76
C TRP A 40 -49.29 -21.22 -21.21
N THR A 41 -49.05 -21.49 -19.92
CA THR A 41 -47.70 -21.48 -19.34
C THR A 41 -46.83 -22.60 -19.91
N GLN A 42 -47.36 -23.80 -20.16
CA GLN A 42 -46.60 -24.84 -20.85
C GLN A 42 -46.25 -24.43 -22.27
N ARG A 43 -47.18 -23.84 -23.02
CA ARG A 43 -46.92 -23.42 -24.41
C ARG A 43 -45.95 -22.23 -24.50
N LEU A 44 -46.01 -21.30 -23.56
CA LEU A 44 -45.02 -20.22 -23.40
C LEU A 44 -43.65 -20.78 -22.99
N PHE A 45 -43.62 -21.75 -22.06
CA PHE A 45 -42.39 -22.40 -21.64
C PHE A 45 -41.72 -23.17 -22.79
N PHE A 46 -42.48 -23.92 -23.59
CA PHE A 46 -41.93 -24.64 -24.74
C PHE A 46 -41.50 -23.71 -25.88
N THR A 47 -42.20 -22.60 -26.11
CA THR A 47 -41.76 -21.61 -27.11
C THR A 47 -40.52 -20.85 -26.63
N GLU A 48 -40.40 -20.53 -25.34
CA GLU A 48 -39.20 -19.94 -24.77
C GLU A 48 -38.01 -20.90 -24.78
N GLN A 49 -38.22 -22.18 -24.47
CA GLN A 49 -37.21 -23.24 -24.60
C GLN A 49 -36.75 -23.42 -26.06
N ALA A 50 -37.68 -23.39 -27.02
CA ALA A 50 -37.33 -23.46 -28.44
C ALA A 50 -36.52 -22.23 -28.89
N LEU A 51 -36.85 -21.03 -28.39
CA LEU A 51 -36.11 -19.79 -28.66
C LEU A 51 -34.74 -19.77 -27.98
N ARG A 52 -34.63 -20.28 -26.74
CA ARG A 52 -33.36 -20.48 -26.04
C ARG A 52 -32.50 -21.50 -26.77
N ASN A 53 -33.06 -22.63 -27.21
CA ASN A 53 -32.32 -23.65 -27.97
C ASN A 53 -31.83 -23.12 -29.31
N ARG A 54 -32.61 -22.32 -30.04
CA ARG A 54 -32.14 -21.64 -31.27
C ARG A 54 -31.06 -20.59 -30.98
N LYS A 55 -31.18 -19.83 -29.89
CA LYS A 55 -30.13 -18.90 -29.45
C LYS A 55 -28.86 -19.63 -29.04
N VAL A 56 -28.96 -20.76 -28.33
CA VAL A 56 -27.82 -21.60 -27.94
C VAL A 56 -27.16 -22.22 -29.17
N GLN A 57 -27.92 -22.70 -30.15
CA GLN A 57 -27.34 -23.19 -31.42
C GLN A 57 -26.63 -22.07 -32.20
N HIS A 58 -27.22 -20.87 -32.27
CA HIS A 58 -26.60 -19.71 -32.93
C HIS A 58 -25.36 -19.19 -32.17
N ILE A 59 -25.40 -19.22 -30.83
CA ILE A 59 -24.26 -18.87 -29.98
C ILE A 59 -23.16 -19.93 -30.13
N ASN A 60 -23.50 -21.23 -30.15
CA ASN A 60 -22.53 -22.31 -30.34
C ASN A 60 -21.89 -22.26 -31.73
N ALA A 61 -22.64 -21.91 -32.79
CA ALA A 61 -22.11 -21.69 -34.13
C ALA A 61 -21.17 -20.48 -34.20
N ILE A 62 -21.50 -19.39 -33.51
CA ILE A 62 -20.60 -18.23 -33.36
C ILE A 62 -19.37 -18.60 -32.51
N HIS A 63 -19.55 -19.43 -31.48
CA HIS A 63 -18.51 -19.82 -30.55
C HIS A 63 -17.52 -20.78 -31.20
N GLU A 64 -17.96 -21.75 -32.01
CA GLU A 64 -17.06 -22.55 -32.86
C GLU A 64 -16.27 -21.70 -33.84
N LYS A 65 -16.92 -20.73 -34.49
CA LYS A 65 -16.25 -19.82 -35.43
C LYS A 65 -15.22 -18.90 -34.73
N ASN A 66 -15.42 -18.62 -33.45
CA ASN A 66 -14.57 -17.72 -32.65
C ASN A 66 -13.63 -18.44 -31.66
N LYS A 67 -13.68 -19.77 -31.51
CA LYS A 67 -12.79 -20.52 -30.61
C LYS A 67 -11.31 -20.31 -30.96
N GLY A 68 -10.98 -20.29 -32.25
CA GLY A 68 -9.62 -19.98 -32.72
C GLY A 68 -9.21 -18.53 -32.44
N THR A 69 -10.13 -17.58 -32.59
CA THR A 69 -9.87 -16.14 -32.42
C THR A 69 -9.76 -15.75 -30.95
N LEU A 70 -10.62 -16.30 -30.08
CA LEU A 70 -10.65 -15.98 -28.66
C LEU A 70 -9.45 -16.58 -27.93
N VAL A 71 -9.07 -17.83 -28.26
CA VAL A 71 -7.85 -18.46 -27.72
C VAL A 71 -6.60 -17.71 -28.19
N ASN A 72 -6.53 -17.29 -29.46
CA ASN A 72 -5.42 -16.47 -29.94
C ASN A 72 -5.38 -15.09 -29.29
N THR A 73 -6.54 -14.45 -29.06
CA THR A 73 -6.61 -13.12 -28.42
C THR A 73 -6.23 -13.20 -26.94
N LEU A 74 -6.69 -14.23 -26.22
CA LEU A 74 -6.28 -14.53 -24.85
C LEU A 74 -4.78 -14.87 -24.78
N TRP A 75 -4.27 -15.68 -25.70
CA TRP A 75 -2.86 -16.05 -25.76
C TRP A 75 -1.96 -14.84 -26.06
N HIS A 76 -2.37 -13.95 -26.97
CA HIS A 76 -1.67 -12.69 -27.23
C HIS A 76 -1.77 -11.72 -26.05
N GLY A 77 -2.93 -11.66 -25.39
CA GLY A 77 -3.13 -10.90 -24.15
C GLY A 77 -2.22 -11.39 -23.02
N ILE A 78 -2.16 -12.70 -22.79
CA ILE A 78 -1.30 -13.36 -21.80
C ILE A 78 0.18 -13.15 -22.16
N LYS A 79 0.58 -13.29 -23.43
CA LYS A 79 1.95 -12.99 -23.87
C LYS A 79 2.32 -11.52 -23.65
N GLY A 80 1.41 -10.59 -23.95
CA GLY A 80 1.60 -9.17 -23.70
C GLY A 80 1.69 -8.84 -22.21
N LEU A 81 0.85 -9.47 -21.39
CA LEU A 81 0.89 -9.34 -19.94
C LEU A 81 2.18 -9.92 -19.36
N ASN A 82 2.60 -11.10 -19.80
CA ASN A 82 3.82 -11.77 -19.35
C ASN A 82 5.07 -10.98 -19.78
N LYS A 83 5.08 -10.38 -20.98
CA LYS A 83 6.15 -9.46 -21.39
C LYS A 83 6.22 -8.23 -20.48
N ARG A 84 5.08 -7.57 -20.21
CA ARG A 84 5.01 -6.39 -19.32
C ARG A 84 5.33 -6.72 -17.87
N VAL A 85 4.90 -7.88 -17.39
CA VAL A 85 5.24 -8.39 -16.06
C VAL A 85 6.72 -8.76 -15.98
N LYS A 86 7.33 -9.31 -17.04
CA LYS A 86 8.78 -9.52 -17.12
C LYS A 86 9.57 -8.21 -17.16
N GLU A 87 9.12 -7.21 -17.94
CA GLU A 87 9.72 -5.87 -17.97
C GLU A 87 9.62 -5.20 -16.59
N TRP A 88 8.45 -5.30 -15.94
CA TRP A 88 8.24 -4.81 -14.57
C TRP A 88 9.06 -5.59 -13.53
N LYS A 89 9.20 -6.91 -13.68
CA LYS A 89 10.01 -7.76 -12.78
C LYS A 89 11.51 -7.52 -12.95
N GLN A 90 12.01 -7.32 -14.18
CA GLN A 90 13.39 -6.90 -14.40
C GLN A 90 13.66 -5.57 -13.67
N SER A 91 12.71 -4.63 -13.68
CA SER A 91 12.85 -3.40 -12.89
C SER A 91 12.67 -3.54 -11.36
N THR A 92 12.32 -4.72 -10.83
CA THR A 92 12.03 -4.90 -9.37
C THR A 92 12.76 -6.05 -8.68
N THR A 93 13.39 -6.98 -9.41
CA THR A 93 14.06 -8.16 -8.82
C THR A 93 15.54 -8.31 -9.16
N GLU A 94 16.08 -7.52 -10.08
CA GLU A 94 17.53 -7.43 -10.23
C GLU A 94 18.06 -6.51 -9.11
N THR A 95 19.05 -6.98 -8.34
CA THR A 95 19.86 -6.08 -7.50
C THR A 95 20.31 -4.95 -8.41
N PRO A 96 20.03 -3.68 -8.06
CA PRO A 96 20.17 -2.57 -8.99
C PRO A 96 21.59 -2.56 -9.54
N SER A 97 21.73 -2.93 -10.81
CA SER A 97 22.99 -2.69 -11.50
C SER A 97 23.21 -1.17 -11.54
N HIS A 98 24.46 -0.72 -11.54
CA HIS A 98 24.90 0.70 -11.50
C HIS A 98 24.06 1.71 -12.33
N GLY A 99 23.32 1.25 -13.35
CA GLY A 99 22.44 2.08 -14.19
C GLY A 99 20.98 2.24 -13.72
N GLU A 100 20.46 1.41 -12.81
CA GLU A 100 19.05 1.43 -12.42
C GLU A 100 18.73 2.51 -11.37
N GLY A 101 19.62 2.77 -10.42
CA GLY A 101 19.50 3.91 -9.50
C GLY A 101 19.40 5.24 -10.27
N ARG A 102 20.25 5.42 -11.30
CA ARG A 102 20.17 6.57 -12.21
C ARG A 102 18.86 6.65 -12.99
N ARG A 103 18.27 5.52 -13.40
CA ARG A 103 16.96 5.51 -14.08
C ARG A 103 15.83 5.85 -13.13
N ALA A 104 15.85 5.32 -11.91
CA ALA A 104 14.87 5.63 -10.88
C ALA A 104 14.95 7.11 -10.45
N ARG A 105 16.17 7.66 -10.31
CA ARG A 105 16.42 9.09 -10.09
C ARG A 105 15.92 9.94 -11.26
N ASN A 106 16.25 9.58 -12.50
CA ASN A 106 15.77 10.30 -13.66
C ASN A 106 14.23 10.23 -13.78
N ALA A 107 13.61 9.12 -13.36
CA ALA A 107 12.17 8.98 -13.34
C ALA A 107 11.51 9.81 -12.22
N SER A 108 12.04 9.81 -10.98
CA SER A 108 11.52 10.66 -9.90
C SER A 108 11.65 12.13 -10.24
N VAL A 109 12.85 12.54 -10.67
CA VAL A 109 13.16 13.91 -11.09
C VAL A 109 12.28 14.31 -12.27
N SER A 110 12.10 13.44 -13.27
CA SER A 110 11.23 13.73 -14.42
C SER A 110 9.74 13.83 -14.03
N ILE A 111 9.25 12.99 -13.12
CA ILE A 111 7.87 13.04 -12.64
C ILE A 111 7.63 14.35 -11.88
N ARG A 112 8.57 14.78 -11.04
CA ARG A 112 8.41 15.98 -10.23
C ARG A 112 8.67 17.25 -11.00
N ALA A 113 9.64 17.27 -11.91
CA ALA A 113 9.78 18.31 -12.93
C ALA A 113 8.46 18.42 -13.70
N SER A 114 7.89 17.29 -14.15
CA SER A 114 6.58 17.29 -14.81
C SER A 114 5.43 17.80 -13.93
N MET A 115 5.47 17.60 -12.61
CA MET A 115 4.47 18.17 -11.69
C MET A 115 4.66 19.68 -11.48
N ARG A 116 5.90 20.14 -11.25
CA ARG A 116 6.24 21.57 -11.11
C ARG A 116 5.95 22.34 -12.40
N ASP A 117 6.35 21.78 -13.53
CA ASP A 117 6.09 22.31 -14.87
C ASP A 117 4.59 22.30 -15.15
N LEU A 118 3.81 21.33 -14.64
CA LEU A 118 2.35 21.36 -14.76
C LEU A 118 1.74 22.59 -14.09
N THR A 119 2.28 22.98 -12.93
CA THR A 119 1.82 24.15 -12.17
C THR A 119 2.27 25.47 -12.78
N GLN A 120 3.35 25.48 -13.56
CA GLN A 120 3.92 26.70 -14.16
C GLN A 120 3.63 26.85 -15.66
N SER A 121 3.31 25.78 -16.38
CA SER A 121 3.12 25.80 -17.83
C SER A 121 1.79 26.44 -18.21
N THR A 122 1.87 27.55 -18.94
CA THR A 122 0.73 28.20 -19.60
C THR A 122 0.46 27.60 -20.99
N ASN A 123 1.37 26.78 -21.53
CA ASN A 123 1.26 26.19 -22.86
C ASN A 123 0.54 24.83 -22.79
N ASP A 124 -0.67 24.78 -23.37
CA ASP A 124 -1.50 23.57 -23.37
C ASP A 124 -0.82 22.34 -24.00
N LYS A 125 0.10 22.52 -24.95
CA LYS A 125 0.79 21.39 -25.60
C LYS A 125 1.78 20.69 -24.67
N GLU A 126 2.57 21.46 -23.93
CA GLU A 126 3.52 20.94 -22.93
C GLU A 126 2.76 20.33 -21.76
N ARG A 127 1.73 21.04 -21.27
CA ARG A 127 0.84 20.53 -20.22
C ARG A 127 0.25 19.17 -20.58
N ASN A 128 -0.20 18.98 -21.81
CA ASN A 128 -0.72 17.69 -22.28
C ASN A 128 0.35 16.58 -22.35
N ALA A 129 1.60 16.91 -22.67
CA ALA A 129 2.70 15.95 -22.66
C ALA A 129 3.04 15.48 -21.24
N HIS A 130 3.14 16.42 -20.29
CA HIS A 130 3.37 16.10 -18.88
C HIS A 130 2.21 15.32 -18.26
N LEU A 131 0.95 15.70 -18.56
CA LEU A 131 -0.23 14.93 -18.15
C LEU A 131 -0.20 13.49 -18.68
N LYS A 132 0.26 13.27 -19.92
CA LYS A 132 0.39 11.93 -20.49
C LYS A 132 1.45 11.10 -19.76
N SER A 133 2.58 11.71 -19.41
CA SER A 133 3.63 11.07 -18.61
C SER A 133 3.11 10.69 -17.21
N LEU A 134 2.48 11.64 -16.51
CA LEU A 134 1.86 11.43 -15.21
C LEU A 134 0.77 10.36 -15.23
N LYS A 135 -0.10 10.34 -16.25
CA LYS A 135 -1.11 9.29 -16.42
C LYS A 135 -0.49 7.91 -16.62
N ASN A 136 0.62 7.81 -17.34
CA ASN A 136 1.32 6.55 -17.53
C ASN A 136 1.98 6.06 -16.23
N ALA A 137 2.64 6.96 -15.50
CA ALA A 137 3.23 6.66 -14.19
C ALA A 137 2.15 6.25 -13.17
N SER A 138 1.04 6.99 -13.11
CA SER A 138 -0.13 6.67 -12.28
C SER A 138 -0.76 5.32 -12.64
N ARG A 139 -0.85 4.98 -13.93
CA ARG A 139 -1.34 3.64 -14.36
C ARG A 139 -0.42 2.52 -13.90
N LEU A 140 0.90 2.71 -13.95
CA LEU A 140 1.85 1.74 -13.43
C LEU A 140 1.76 1.60 -11.91
N ALA A 141 1.52 2.71 -11.21
CA ALA A 141 1.37 2.75 -9.75
C ALA A 141 0.04 2.13 -9.26
N THR A 142 -1.03 2.26 -10.03
CA THR A 142 -2.35 1.71 -9.68
C THR A 142 -2.45 0.22 -9.95
N LEU A 143 -1.68 -0.32 -10.89
CA LEU A 143 -1.66 -1.75 -11.20
C LEU A 143 -1.38 -2.67 -9.99
N PRO A 144 -0.38 -2.41 -9.11
CA PRO A 144 -0.20 -3.17 -7.89
C PRO A 144 -1.32 -2.97 -6.86
N ILE A 145 -1.97 -1.79 -6.84
CA ILE A 145 -3.13 -1.55 -5.96
C ILE A 145 -4.31 -2.43 -6.41
N TYR A 146 -4.64 -2.41 -7.70
CA TYR A 146 -5.66 -3.31 -8.27
C TYR A 146 -5.28 -4.77 -8.09
N GLY A 147 -4.00 -5.11 -8.23
CA GLY A 147 -3.47 -6.44 -7.94
C GLY A 147 -3.72 -6.86 -6.49
N GLY A 148 -3.45 -5.98 -5.52
CA GLY A 148 -3.72 -6.21 -4.10
C GLY A 148 -5.20 -6.37 -3.80
N VAL A 149 -6.05 -5.51 -4.37
CA VAL A 149 -7.52 -5.62 -4.23
C VAL A 149 -8.04 -6.94 -4.83
N LEU A 150 -7.59 -7.30 -6.04
CA LEU A 150 -7.95 -8.57 -6.67
C LEU A 150 -7.52 -9.77 -5.81
N LEU A 151 -6.32 -9.69 -5.22
CA LEU A 151 -5.76 -10.72 -4.35
C LEU A 151 -6.58 -10.92 -3.07
N LEU A 152 -7.30 -9.90 -2.59
CA LEU A 152 -8.25 -10.02 -1.47
C LEU A 152 -9.54 -10.76 -1.84
N PHE A 153 -9.98 -10.71 -3.10
CA PHE A 153 -11.19 -11.41 -3.56
C PHE A 153 -10.96 -12.89 -3.89
N LEU A 154 -9.72 -13.27 -4.24
CA LEU A 154 -9.39 -14.63 -4.62
C LEU A 154 -9.67 -15.69 -3.53
N PRO A 155 -9.36 -15.46 -2.23
CA PRO A 155 -9.72 -16.40 -1.17
C PRO A 155 -11.23 -16.60 -1.06
N VAL A 156 -12.02 -15.53 -1.22
CA VAL A 156 -13.49 -15.60 -1.20
C VAL A 156 -13.98 -16.49 -2.34
N LEU A 157 -13.42 -16.33 -3.53
CA LEU A 157 -13.71 -17.21 -4.67
C LEU A 157 -13.37 -18.68 -4.33
N GLY A 158 -12.21 -18.95 -3.73
CA GLY A 158 -11.82 -20.30 -3.30
C GLY A 158 -12.81 -20.92 -2.30
N ILE A 159 -13.25 -20.16 -1.29
CA ILE A 159 -14.25 -20.59 -0.30
C ILE A 159 -15.60 -20.89 -0.98
N VAL A 160 -16.03 -20.04 -1.91
CA VAL A 160 -17.27 -20.24 -2.67
C VAL A 160 -17.18 -21.52 -3.50
N MET A 161 -16.05 -21.77 -4.18
CA MET A 161 -15.84 -22.98 -4.98
C MET A 161 -15.83 -24.25 -4.11
N LEU A 162 -15.15 -24.22 -2.96
CA LEU A 162 -15.17 -25.30 -1.98
C LEU A 162 -16.59 -25.60 -1.50
N SER A 163 -17.32 -24.56 -1.07
CA SER A 163 -18.67 -24.68 -0.52
C SER A 163 -19.66 -25.21 -1.55
N LEU A 164 -19.60 -24.71 -2.79
CA LEU A 164 -20.44 -25.20 -3.89
C LEU A 164 -20.12 -26.66 -4.24
N THR A 165 -18.84 -27.05 -4.24
CA THR A 165 -18.44 -28.43 -4.51
C THR A 165 -18.99 -29.37 -3.45
N PHE A 166 -18.77 -29.08 -2.17
CA PHE A 166 -19.30 -29.91 -1.09
C PHE A 166 -20.82 -29.97 -1.10
N SER A 167 -21.49 -28.82 -1.29
CA SER A 167 -22.94 -28.76 -1.34
C SER A 167 -23.53 -29.59 -2.47
N ILE A 168 -23.00 -29.48 -3.69
CA ILE A 168 -23.51 -30.23 -4.85
C ILE A 168 -23.29 -31.73 -4.68
N ASN A 169 -22.10 -32.14 -4.22
CA ASN A 169 -21.80 -33.57 -4.08
C ASN A 169 -22.55 -34.21 -2.91
N ASN A 170 -22.80 -33.49 -1.81
CA ASN A 170 -23.63 -34.01 -0.72
C ASN A 170 -25.09 -34.17 -1.16
N LEU A 171 -25.63 -33.19 -1.89
CA LEU A 171 -26.98 -33.28 -2.48
C LEU A 171 -27.10 -34.44 -3.47
N ALA A 172 -26.03 -34.77 -4.20
CA ALA A 172 -26.02 -35.89 -5.13
C ALA A 172 -25.96 -37.27 -4.43
N MET A 173 -25.33 -37.36 -3.25
CA MET A 173 -25.23 -38.61 -2.50
C MET A 173 -26.44 -38.89 -1.61
N GLU A 174 -27.08 -37.86 -1.06
CA GLU A 174 -28.22 -38.03 -0.18
C GLU A 174 -29.52 -38.15 -0.98
N ASN A 175 -30.04 -39.37 -1.11
CA ASN A 175 -31.45 -39.60 -1.41
C ASN A 175 -32.29 -39.19 -0.19
N PHE A 176 -32.44 -37.89 0.04
CA PHE A 176 -33.20 -37.35 1.15
C PHE A 176 -34.69 -37.70 0.96
N ALA A 177 -35.19 -38.63 1.77
CA ALA A 177 -36.62 -39.00 1.86
C ALA A 177 -37.28 -39.45 0.54
N GLY A 178 -36.52 -40.02 -0.40
CA GLY A 178 -37.04 -40.47 -1.69
C GLY A 178 -37.35 -39.35 -2.69
N ILE A 179 -36.92 -38.12 -2.40
CA ILE A 179 -36.98 -37.00 -3.35
C ILE A 179 -35.62 -36.96 -4.06
N GLU A 180 -35.62 -37.34 -5.33
CA GLU A 180 -34.43 -37.26 -6.18
C GLU A 180 -34.14 -35.78 -6.48
N VAL A 181 -33.11 -35.24 -5.84
CA VAL A 181 -32.66 -33.86 -6.08
C VAL A 181 -31.94 -33.83 -7.43
N VAL A 182 -32.58 -33.26 -8.45
CA VAL A 182 -32.01 -33.18 -9.79
C VAL A 182 -30.91 -32.11 -9.83
N VAL A 183 -29.65 -32.55 -9.86
CA VAL A 183 -28.52 -31.65 -10.11
C VAL A 183 -28.52 -31.23 -11.58
N TYR A 184 -28.87 -29.97 -11.85
CA TYR A 184 -28.88 -29.48 -13.22
C TYR A 184 -27.47 -29.42 -13.84
N PRO A 185 -27.32 -29.72 -15.15
CA PRO A 185 -26.02 -29.71 -15.85
C PRO A 185 -25.25 -28.37 -15.80
N TRP A 186 -25.98 -27.26 -15.66
CA TRP A 186 -25.35 -25.94 -15.58
C TRP A 186 -24.62 -25.71 -14.26
N HIS A 187 -25.06 -26.32 -13.15
CA HIS A 187 -24.36 -26.25 -11.86
C HIS A 187 -22.98 -26.91 -11.97
N VAL A 188 -22.96 -28.10 -12.55
CA VAL A 188 -21.73 -28.84 -12.84
C VAL A 188 -20.83 -27.99 -13.74
N THR A 189 -21.36 -27.46 -14.85
CA THR A 189 -20.60 -26.61 -15.77
C THR A 189 -20.00 -25.37 -15.08
N MET A 190 -20.77 -24.69 -14.24
CA MET A 190 -20.30 -23.54 -13.45
C MET A 190 -19.15 -23.95 -12.52
N LEU A 191 -19.26 -25.11 -11.87
CA LEU A 191 -18.23 -25.64 -10.97
C LEU A 191 -16.94 -25.98 -11.71
N LYS A 192 -17.06 -26.60 -12.90
CA LYS A 192 -15.91 -26.89 -13.79
C LYS A 192 -15.18 -25.60 -14.16
N VAL A 193 -15.92 -24.60 -14.69
CA VAL A 193 -15.35 -23.31 -15.12
C VAL A 193 -14.74 -22.53 -13.95
N GLY A 194 -15.44 -22.48 -12.82
CA GLY A 194 -15.00 -21.75 -11.63
C GLY A 194 -13.71 -22.34 -11.03
N THR A 195 -13.58 -23.67 -11.00
CA THR A 195 -12.38 -24.33 -10.44
C THR A 195 -11.17 -24.08 -11.33
N ILE A 196 -11.30 -24.25 -12.66
CA ILE A 196 -10.24 -23.96 -13.62
C ILE A 196 -9.80 -22.50 -13.51
N LEU A 197 -10.76 -21.57 -13.43
CA LEU A 197 -10.47 -20.14 -13.29
C LEU A 197 -9.71 -19.85 -11.99
N PHE A 198 -10.17 -20.41 -10.86
CA PHE A 198 -9.50 -20.24 -9.58
C PHE A 198 -8.07 -20.79 -9.57
N GLN A 199 -7.85 -22.00 -10.09
CA GLN A 199 -6.51 -22.60 -10.18
C GLN A 199 -5.60 -21.81 -11.12
N ALA A 200 -6.11 -21.32 -12.26
CA ALA A 200 -5.34 -20.47 -13.17
C ALA A 200 -4.93 -19.15 -12.51
N LEU A 201 -5.83 -18.54 -11.74
CA LEU A 201 -5.53 -17.33 -10.98
C LEU A 201 -4.52 -17.60 -9.86
N PHE A 202 -4.66 -18.72 -9.13
CA PHE A 202 -3.68 -19.13 -8.12
C PHE A 202 -2.29 -19.32 -8.73
N PHE A 203 -2.19 -20.03 -9.86
CA PHE A 203 -0.93 -20.22 -10.57
C PHE A 203 -0.32 -18.88 -11.03
N ALA A 204 -1.16 -17.97 -11.55
CA ALA A 204 -0.71 -16.63 -11.92
C ALA A 204 -0.17 -15.85 -10.73
N VAL A 205 -0.82 -15.94 -9.55
CA VAL A 205 -0.36 -15.32 -8.30
C VAL A 205 0.96 -15.95 -7.82
N ALA A 206 1.07 -17.28 -7.82
CA ALA A 206 2.29 -17.98 -7.43
C ALA A 206 3.48 -17.58 -8.31
N MET A 207 3.28 -17.41 -9.63
CA MET A 207 4.33 -16.99 -10.55
C MET A 207 4.66 -15.50 -10.51
N SER A 208 3.68 -14.65 -10.14
CA SER A 208 3.78 -13.19 -10.25
C SER A 208 4.10 -12.51 -8.93
N VAL A 209 3.46 -12.93 -7.84
CA VAL A 209 3.50 -12.25 -6.54
C VAL A 209 4.44 -12.94 -5.57
N HIS A 210 4.45 -14.28 -5.55
CA HIS A 210 5.32 -15.00 -4.62
C HIS A 210 6.78 -14.91 -5.05
N ASP A 211 7.63 -14.76 -4.04
CA ASP A 211 9.08 -14.68 -4.24
C ASP A 211 9.61 -16.07 -4.60
N ARG A 212 10.31 -16.14 -5.74
CA ARG A 212 10.79 -17.40 -6.34
C ARG A 212 11.87 -18.07 -5.50
N THR A 213 12.52 -17.32 -4.61
CA THR A 213 13.58 -17.84 -3.75
C THR A 213 13.04 -18.73 -2.63
N HIS A 214 11.74 -18.62 -2.31
CA HIS A 214 11.12 -19.42 -1.26
C HIS A 214 10.68 -20.79 -1.78
N PHE A 215 11.08 -21.86 -1.07
CA PHE A 215 10.67 -23.24 -1.32
C PHE A 215 9.14 -23.41 -1.46
N LEU A 216 8.37 -22.65 -0.66
CA LEU A 216 6.90 -22.66 -0.73
C LEU A 216 6.37 -22.29 -2.11
N THR A 217 7.03 -21.39 -2.84
CA THR A 217 6.64 -21.01 -4.20
C THR A 217 6.79 -22.17 -5.18
N SER A 218 7.82 -23.01 -5.01
CA SER A 218 7.96 -24.25 -5.79
C SER A 218 6.84 -25.24 -5.47
N VAL A 219 6.48 -25.37 -4.19
CA VAL A 219 5.33 -26.19 -3.75
C VAL A 219 4.02 -25.68 -4.36
N ASP A 220 3.80 -24.36 -4.37
CA ASP A 220 2.63 -23.72 -4.94
C ASP A 220 2.49 -24.01 -6.44
N VAL A 221 3.61 -23.96 -7.19
CA VAL A 221 3.65 -24.31 -8.62
C VAL A 221 3.36 -25.79 -8.85
N VAL A 222 3.99 -26.68 -8.08
CA VAL A 222 3.77 -28.13 -8.20
C VAL A 222 2.33 -28.51 -7.88
N LEU A 223 1.75 -27.97 -6.80
CA LEU A 223 0.36 -28.21 -6.43
C LEU A 223 -0.61 -27.63 -7.46
N SER A 224 -0.28 -26.52 -8.11
CA SER A 224 -1.08 -26.00 -9.24
C SER A 224 -1.11 -26.99 -10.40
N ILE A 225 0.06 -27.55 -10.79
CA ILE A 225 0.15 -28.54 -11.87
C ILE A 225 -0.60 -29.82 -11.51
N ILE A 226 -0.44 -30.32 -10.28
CA ILE A 226 -1.18 -31.49 -9.78
C ILE A 226 -2.68 -31.20 -9.80
N GLY A 227 -3.12 -30.03 -9.34
CA GLY A 227 -4.52 -29.61 -9.38
C GLY A 227 -5.12 -29.67 -10.79
N PHE A 228 -4.41 -29.13 -11.78
CA PHE A 228 -4.85 -29.22 -13.18
C PHE A 228 -4.93 -30.66 -13.71
N LEU A 229 -3.97 -31.52 -13.35
CA LEU A 229 -3.98 -32.93 -13.77
C LEU A 229 -5.12 -33.72 -13.12
N VAL A 230 -5.39 -33.45 -11.85
CA VAL A 230 -6.49 -34.08 -11.10
C VAL A 230 -7.84 -33.61 -11.65
N ASP A 231 -8.01 -32.31 -11.91
CA ASP A 231 -9.22 -31.76 -12.52
C ASP A 231 -9.45 -32.36 -13.92
N TRP A 232 -8.38 -32.46 -14.72
CA TRP A 232 -8.42 -33.11 -16.04
C TRP A 232 -8.91 -34.56 -15.94
N TYR A 233 -8.37 -35.33 -15.01
CA TYR A 233 -8.78 -36.71 -14.76
C TYR A 233 -10.27 -36.80 -14.37
N TRP A 234 -10.74 -35.91 -13.51
CA TRP A 234 -12.15 -35.85 -13.12
C TRP A 234 -13.07 -35.39 -14.25
N PHE A 235 -12.62 -34.51 -15.15
CA PHE A 235 -13.38 -34.12 -16.34
C PHE A 235 -13.55 -35.28 -17.32
N GLU A 236 -12.47 -36.01 -17.60
CA GLU A 236 -12.49 -37.13 -18.55
C GLU A 236 -13.43 -38.26 -18.10
N ARG A 237 -13.53 -38.46 -16.78
CA ARG A 237 -14.40 -39.47 -16.17
C ARG A 237 -15.82 -38.97 -15.86
N ASP A 238 -16.11 -37.71 -16.17
CA ASP A 238 -17.35 -37.00 -15.81
C ASP A 238 -17.78 -37.19 -14.34
N MET A 239 -16.81 -37.20 -13.41
CA MET A 239 -17.08 -37.42 -11.99
C MET A 239 -17.52 -36.15 -11.25
N TRP A 240 -17.58 -35.02 -11.95
CA TRP A 240 -17.93 -33.73 -11.36
C TRP A 240 -19.39 -33.68 -10.92
N GLY A 241 -19.59 -33.56 -9.60
CA GLY A 241 -20.91 -33.57 -8.96
C GLY A 241 -21.30 -34.94 -8.40
N VAL A 242 -20.47 -35.96 -8.59
CA VAL A 242 -20.65 -37.31 -8.01
C VAL A 242 -19.32 -37.81 -7.41
N PHE A 243 -18.62 -36.93 -6.70
CA PHE A 243 -17.40 -37.28 -6.00
C PHE A 243 -17.70 -38.19 -4.82
N GLY A 244 -16.98 -39.32 -4.76
CA GLY A 244 -16.88 -40.14 -3.56
C GLY A 244 -16.19 -39.37 -2.43
N SER A 245 -16.28 -39.89 -1.21
CA SER A 245 -15.72 -39.23 -0.02
C SER A 245 -14.21 -38.99 -0.13
N SER A 246 -13.47 -39.89 -0.79
CA SER A 246 -12.05 -39.74 -1.07
C SER A 246 -11.75 -38.56 -2.00
N GLU A 247 -12.48 -38.46 -3.10
CA GLU A 247 -12.32 -37.41 -4.11
C GLU A 247 -12.67 -36.05 -3.54
N GLN A 248 -13.75 -35.96 -2.75
CA GLN A 248 -14.11 -34.75 -2.02
C GLN A 248 -13.02 -34.31 -1.04
N PHE A 249 -12.42 -35.27 -0.32
CA PHE A 249 -11.32 -34.99 0.60
C PHE A 249 -10.09 -34.45 -0.13
N TYR A 250 -9.67 -35.09 -1.23
CA TYR A 250 -8.52 -34.61 -2.02
C TYR A 250 -8.78 -33.24 -2.66
N TYR A 251 -9.98 -33.01 -3.20
CA TYR A 251 -10.40 -31.70 -3.71
C TYR A 251 -10.32 -30.63 -2.62
N GLY A 252 -10.89 -30.93 -1.46
CA GLY A 252 -10.89 -30.05 -0.30
C GLY A 252 -9.48 -29.69 0.16
N LEU A 253 -8.57 -30.66 0.17
CA LEU A 253 -7.16 -30.45 0.53
C LEU A 253 -6.46 -29.52 -0.46
N ILE A 254 -6.59 -29.78 -1.77
CA ILE A 254 -5.92 -28.99 -2.82
C ILE A 254 -6.46 -27.55 -2.84
N VAL A 255 -7.77 -27.38 -2.97
CA VAL A 255 -8.38 -26.05 -3.08
C VAL A 255 -8.32 -25.31 -1.75
N GLY A 256 -8.44 -26.03 -0.62
CA GLY A 256 -8.25 -25.48 0.72
C GLY A 256 -6.84 -24.95 0.93
N TYR A 257 -5.81 -25.71 0.53
CA TYR A 257 -4.42 -25.24 0.55
C TYR A 257 -4.24 -23.96 -0.27
N MET A 258 -4.70 -23.97 -1.53
CA MET A 258 -4.59 -22.80 -2.43
C MET A 258 -5.30 -21.58 -1.82
N THR A 259 -6.49 -21.77 -1.25
CA THR A 259 -7.28 -20.70 -0.62
C THR A 259 -6.56 -20.12 0.60
N LEU A 260 -6.10 -20.98 1.52
CA LEU A 260 -5.36 -20.56 2.71
C LEU A 260 -4.04 -19.87 2.35
N ARG A 261 -3.38 -20.32 1.30
CA ARG A 261 -2.13 -19.74 0.81
C ARG A 261 -2.35 -18.34 0.25
N ILE A 262 -3.37 -18.15 -0.59
CA ILE A 262 -3.73 -16.80 -1.09
C ILE A 262 -4.17 -15.92 0.08
N TRP A 263 -4.97 -16.44 1.01
CA TRP A 263 -5.40 -15.70 2.20
C TRP A 263 -4.22 -15.23 3.03
N SER A 264 -3.28 -16.13 3.33
CA SER A 264 -2.05 -15.78 4.03
C SER A 264 -1.27 -14.70 3.27
N THR A 265 -1.20 -14.79 1.95
CA THR A 265 -0.54 -13.74 1.12
C THR A 265 -1.28 -12.41 1.16
N ALA A 266 -2.61 -12.43 1.23
CA ALA A 266 -3.46 -11.24 1.25
C ALA A 266 -3.46 -10.55 2.61
N VAL A 267 -3.45 -11.32 3.69
CA VAL A 267 -3.55 -10.83 5.08
C VAL A 267 -2.19 -10.60 5.72
N THR A 268 -1.14 -11.29 5.27
CA THR A 268 0.23 -10.90 5.61
C THR A 268 0.48 -9.60 4.88
N ALA A 269 0.09 -8.49 5.51
CA ALA A 269 0.44 -7.16 5.07
C ALA A 269 1.93 -7.20 4.73
N SER A 270 2.33 -6.44 3.71
CA SER A 270 3.75 -6.17 3.46
C SER A 270 4.42 -5.43 4.63
N ASP A 271 3.84 -5.44 5.83
CA ASP A 271 4.51 -5.43 7.12
C ASP A 271 5.38 -6.69 7.28
N LYS A 272 6.37 -6.86 6.40
CA LYS A 272 7.68 -7.30 6.90
C LYS A 272 8.08 -6.22 7.90
N SER A 273 7.60 -6.40 9.13
CA SER A 273 7.79 -5.47 10.22
C SER A 273 9.28 -5.22 10.31
N TRP A 274 9.69 -3.99 10.03
CA TRP A 274 11.05 -3.46 10.22
C TRP A 274 11.75 -4.05 11.45
N ARG A 275 11.02 -4.29 12.56
CA ARG A 275 11.54 -4.97 13.75
C ARG A 275 12.24 -6.30 13.47
N LYS A 276 11.76 -7.11 12.53
CA LYS A 276 12.35 -8.42 12.22
C LYS A 276 13.63 -8.32 11.40
N GLU A 277 13.78 -7.29 10.58
CA GLU A 277 14.99 -7.04 9.79
C GLU A 277 16.04 -6.35 10.68
N VAL A 278 15.60 -5.35 11.46
CA VAL A 278 16.39 -4.65 12.48
C VAL A 278 16.93 -5.60 13.55
N SER A 279 16.16 -6.61 13.97
CA SER A 279 16.62 -7.54 15.02
C SER A 279 17.55 -8.64 14.51
N ARG A 280 17.66 -8.84 13.19
CA ARG A 280 18.46 -9.94 12.62
C ARG A 280 19.93 -9.58 12.40
N ASP A 281 20.23 -8.31 12.13
CA ASP A 281 21.60 -7.88 11.80
C ASP A 281 22.40 -7.31 13.00
N GLY A 282 21.80 -7.25 14.20
CA GLY A 282 22.53 -7.08 15.46
C GLY A 282 23.22 -5.73 15.71
N LEU A 283 23.42 -4.90 14.68
CA LEU A 283 23.87 -3.52 14.82
C LEU A 283 23.11 -2.63 13.83
N LEU A 284 22.08 -1.95 14.33
CA LEU A 284 21.64 -0.70 13.71
C LEU A 284 22.75 0.31 13.90
N THR A 285 23.70 0.40 12.97
CA THR A 285 24.58 1.56 12.91
C THR A 285 23.75 2.73 12.44
N MET A 286 23.72 3.79 13.25
CA MET A 286 23.26 5.09 12.78
C MET A 286 24.30 5.59 11.79
N ASP A 287 23.90 5.70 10.52
CA ASP A 287 24.81 6.09 9.45
C ASP A 287 24.92 7.60 9.30
N LYS A 288 23.80 8.31 9.44
CA LYS A 288 23.74 9.77 9.36
C LYS A 288 22.63 10.31 10.25
N LEU A 289 22.94 11.39 10.97
CA LEU A 289 22.03 12.25 11.71
C LEU A 289 21.93 13.59 10.99
N SER A 290 20.73 13.96 10.56
CA SER A 290 20.45 15.31 10.04
C SER A 290 19.58 16.07 11.03
N PHE A 291 20.15 17.09 11.65
CA PHE A 291 19.49 17.95 12.63
C PHE A 291 19.04 19.24 11.96
N VAL A 292 17.73 19.48 11.94
CA VAL A 292 17.13 20.67 11.31
C VAL A 292 16.42 21.51 12.35
N TRP A 293 17.06 22.60 12.76
CA TRP A 293 16.47 23.53 13.72
C TRP A 293 15.80 24.70 12.99
N VAL A 294 14.55 25.01 13.34
CA VAL A 294 13.81 26.15 12.78
C VAL A 294 13.35 27.07 13.89
N THR A 295 13.72 28.35 13.82
CA THR A 295 13.33 29.35 14.82
C THR A 295 12.95 30.68 14.18
N ARG A 296 12.13 31.46 14.88
CA ARG A 296 11.72 32.83 14.50
C ARG A 296 12.52 33.91 15.22
N SER A 297 13.46 33.54 16.10
CA SER A 297 14.22 34.48 16.91
C SER A 297 15.71 34.31 16.65
N ALA A 298 16.35 35.33 16.09
CA ALA A 298 17.80 35.39 15.93
C ALA A 298 18.51 35.44 17.29
N HIS A 299 17.92 36.13 18.28
CA HIS A 299 18.43 36.17 19.65
C HIS A 299 18.53 34.79 20.28
N LEU A 300 17.51 33.94 20.12
CA LEU A 300 17.55 32.57 20.64
C LEU A 300 18.68 31.74 19.99
N VAL A 301 18.99 32.00 18.72
CA VAL A 301 20.14 31.37 18.06
C VAL A 301 21.44 31.87 18.66
N SER A 302 21.60 33.18 18.86
CA SER A 302 22.78 33.74 19.54
C SER A 302 23.04 33.07 20.90
N GLU A 303 21.97 32.79 21.68
CA GLU A 303 22.12 32.13 22.98
C GLU A 303 22.49 30.63 22.91
N ILE A 304 21.90 29.86 22.00
CA ILE A 304 22.03 28.38 21.96
C ILE A 304 23.13 27.91 20.99
N PHE A 305 23.40 28.66 19.94
CA PHE A 305 24.34 28.24 18.89
C PHE A 305 25.77 27.99 19.41
N PRO A 306 26.32 28.74 20.39
CA PRO A 306 27.61 28.40 20.98
C PRO A 306 27.66 26.98 21.54
N ASP A 307 26.60 26.51 22.21
CA ASP A 307 26.53 25.13 22.71
C ASP A 307 26.52 24.10 21.57
N ILE A 308 25.89 24.43 20.43
CA ILE A 308 25.89 23.59 19.23
C ILE A 308 27.29 23.51 18.62
N VAL A 309 28.01 24.63 18.58
CA VAL A 309 29.40 24.69 18.10
C VAL A 309 30.31 23.85 18.99
N ASP A 310 30.19 23.96 20.31
CA ASP A 310 30.98 23.14 21.26
C ASP A 310 30.75 21.62 21.04
N ILE A 311 29.50 21.22 20.79
CA ILE A 311 29.15 19.83 20.47
C ILE A 311 29.76 19.40 19.13
N TRP A 312 29.68 20.27 18.12
CA TRP A 312 30.25 20.02 16.79
C TRP A 312 31.77 19.88 16.83
N ASP A 313 32.45 20.76 17.54
CA ASP A 313 33.90 20.75 17.70
C ASP A 313 34.36 19.49 18.44
N ALA A 314 33.63 19.07 19.49
CA ALA A 314 33.89 17.80 20.17
C ALA A 314 33.69 16.60 19.23
N LEU A 315 32.73 16.65 18.31
CA LEU A 315 32.50 15.60 17.32
C LEU A 315 33.63 15.57 16.29
N CYS A 316 34.07 16.73 15.81
CA CYS A 316 35.22 16.87 14.89
C CYS A 316 36.54 16.43 15.53
N GLU A 317 36.80 16.76 16.80
CA GLU A 317 38.00 16.35 17.52
C GLU A 317 38.10 14.83 17.64
N ASN A 318 36.97 14.17 17.93
CA ASN A 318 36.94 12.73 18.14
C ASN A 318 36.92 11.91 16.83
N TRP A 319 36.26 12.40 15.78
CA TRP A 319 36.01 11.62 14.55
C TRP A 319 36.82 12.13 13.34
N GLY A 320 37.33 13.36 13.41
CA GLY A 320 37.83 14.11 12.26
C GLY A 320 36.69 14.82 11.53
N GLU A 321 36.99 16.01 11.01
CA GLU A 321 35.99 16.90 10.37
C GLU A 321 35.24 16.25 9.19
N GLU A 322 35.94 15.50 8.34
CA GLU A 322 35.31 14.83 7.19
C GLU A 322 34.32 13.73 7.62
N ALA A 323 34.70 12.92 8.61
CA ALA A 323 33.83 11.86 9.13
C ALA A 323 32.67 12.44 9.96
N ALA A 324 32.92 13.54 10.67
CA ALA A 324 31.90 14.31 11.37
C ALA A 324 30.80 14.78 10.40
N LYS A 325 31.20 15.39 9.27
CA LYS A 325 30.29 15.84 8.20
C LYS A 325 29.54 14.70 7.50
N GLU A 326 30.14 13.52 7.39
CA GLU A 326 29.46 12.36 6.82
C GLU A 326 28.33 11.84 7.74
N VAL A 327 28.54 11.91 9.06
CA VAL A 327 27.67 11.30 10.06
C VAL A 327 26.70 12.29 10.71
N CYS A 328 27.03 13.58 10.75
CA CYS A 328 26.20 14.61 11.35
C CYS A 328 26.11 15.84 10.42
N ASP A 329 24.89 16.29 10.19
CA ASP A 329 24.57 17.42 9.32
C ASP A 329 23.62 18.34 10.07
N ILE A 330 24.08 19.56 10.37
CA ILE A 330 23.35 20.54 11.19
C ILE A 330 22.94 21.70 10.29
N THR A 331 21.63 21.97 10.24
CA THR A 331 21.12 23.15 9.54
C THR A 331 20.17 23.93 10.45
N VAL A 332 20.42 25.23 10.60
CA VAL A 332 19.62 26.17 11.40
C VAL A 332 18.94 27.17 10.49
N TYR A 333 17.61 27.13 10.43
CA TYR A 333 16.79 28.07 9.69
C TYR A 333 16.26 29.19 10.60
N VAL A 334 16.72 30.41 10.34
CA VAL A 334 16.32 31.63 11.04
C VAL A 334 15.27 32.37 10.20
N THR A 335 14.04 32.43 10.72
CA THR A 335 12.88 33.01 10.05
C THR A 335 12.44 34.33 10.68
N ASP A 336 13.36 34.99 11.38
CA ASP A 336 13.15 36.27 12.05
C ASP A 336 12.90 37.38 11.01
N THR A 337 12.01 38.31 11.35
CA THR A 337 11.68 39.46 10.50
C THR A 337 12.58 40.66 10.79
N ASP A 338 13.23 40.69 11.96
CA ASP A 338 14.13 41.76 12.36
C ASP A 338 15.50 41.60 11.67
N LYS A 339 15.76 42.47 10.70
CA LYS A 339 17.00 42.48 9.92
C LYS A 339 18.20 42.91 10.76
N ASP A 340 18.02 43.77 11.74
CA ASP A 340 19.10 44.26 12.59
C ASP A 340 19.56 43.15 13.54
N ALA A 341 18.60 42.39 14.09
CA ALA A 341 18.89 41.20 14.88
C ALA A 341 19.59 40.10 14.05
N CYS A 342 19.18 39.90 12.79
CA CYS A 342 19.85 38.96 11.90
C CYS A 342 21.27 39.42 11.55
N ALA A 343 21.49 40.71 11.30
CA ALA A 343 22.81 41.26 11.02
C ALA A 343 23.74 41.14 12.24
N ALA A 344 23.22 41.37 13.45
CA ALA A 344 23.97 41.16 14.69
C ALA A 344 24.39 39.69 14.85
N LEU A 345 23.48 38.74 14.60
CA LEU A 345 23.79 37.31 14.65
C LEU A 345 24.85 36.92 13.62
N VAL A 346 24.81 37.48 12.40
CA VAL A 346 25.84 37.24 11.38
C VAL A 346 27.21 37.71 11.85
N MET A 347 27.32 38.92 12.39
CA MET A 347 28.59 39.45 12.90
C MET A 347 29.14 38.64 14.08
N GLU A 348 28.25 38.10 14.92
CA GLU A 348 28.65 37.27 16.06
C GLU A 348 29.18 35.89 15.61
N MET A 349 28.59 35.32 14.55
CA MET A 349 28.86 33.94 14.13
C MET A 349 29.85 33.83 12.95
N GLU A 350 30.32 34.94 12.39
CA GLU A 350 31.18 34.97 11.19
C GLU A 350 32.45 34.10 11.33
N ASP A 351 33.01 34.05 12.55
CA ASP A 351 34.22 33.30 12.86
C ASP A 351 33.97 31.81 13.18
N SER A 352 32.70 31.37 13.30
CA SER A 352 32.38 29.98 13.62
C SER A 352 32.57 29.06 12.40
N PRO A 353 33.22 27.89 12.56
CA PRO A 353 33.41 26.95 11.44
C PRO A 353 32.08 26.46 10.88
N LEU A 354 31.09 26.25 11.76
CA LEU A 354 29.76 25.79 11.38
C LEU A 354 28.99 26.85 10.55
N TYR A 355 29.22 28.13 10.83
CA TYR A 355 28.67 29.22 10.03
C TYR A 355 29.33 29.29 8.65
N GLN A 356 30.66 29.15 8.58
CA GLN A 356 31.42 29.14 7.33
C GLN A 356 31.05 27.97 6.41
N ASP A 357 30.64 26.83 6.99
CA ASP A 357 30.08 25.68 6.27
C ASP A 357 28.65 25.90 5.77
N GLY A 358 28.01 27.02 6.11
CA GLY A 358 26.66 27.37 5.66
C GLY A 358 25.53 26.71 6.46
N ALA A 359 25.79 26.33 7.72
CA ALA A 359 24.77 25.72 8.57
C ALA A 359 23.61 26.68 8.89
N ILE A 360 23.86 28.00 8.97
CA ILE A 360 22.82 29.00 9.26
C ILE A 360 22.22 29.56 7.96
N LYS A 361 20.90 29.47 7.84
CA LYS A 361 20.13 29.97 6.69
C LYS A 361 19.05 30.96 7.15
N PHE A 362 19.05 32.16 6.58
CA PHE A 362 18.08 33.22 6.90
C PHE A 362 16.84 33.15 6.00
N GLU A 363 16.19 31.99 5.95
CA GLU A 363 15.03 31.73 5.12
C GLU A 363 14.11 30.69 5.75
N ARG A 364 12.92 30.50 5.17
CA ARG A 364 12.01 29.43 5.59
C ARG A 364 12.42 28.12 4.90
N PRO A 365 12.48 27.00 5.64
CA PRO A 365 12.81 25.71 5.05
C PRO A 365 11.71 25.20 4.13
N ASP A 366 12.09 24.64 2.98
CA ASP A 366 11.21 23.83 2.14
C ASP A 366 11.31 22.36 2.58
N PHE A 367 10.50 21.98 3.58
CA PHE A 367 10.47 20.60 4.08
C PHE A 367 10.18 19.54 2.99
N PRO A 368 9.23 19.76 2.05
CA PRO A 368 9.07 18.88 0.89
C PRO A 368 10.34 18.63 0.10
N GLN A 369 11.17 19.65 -0.09
CA GLN A 369 12.45 19.52 -0.76
C GLN A 369 13.48 18.79 0.11
N ILE A 370 13.62 19.17 1.39
CA ILE A 370 14.57 18.52 2.32
C ILE A 370 14.32 17.00 2.41
N ILE A 371 13.06 16.59 2.55
CA ILE A 371 12.66 15.17 2.63
C ILE A 371 12.96 14.42 1.33
N GLU A 372 12.77 15.09 0.19
CA GLU A 372 13.08 14.54 -1.13
C GLU A 372 14.58 14.38 -1.33
N ASP A 373 15.34 15.45 -1.11
CA ASP A 373 16.77 15.49 -1.36
C ASP A 373 17.45 14.40 -0.53
N HIS A 374 17.08 14.25 0.75
CA HIS A 374 17.52 13.11 1.55
C HIS A 374 17.17 11.76 0.95
N THR A 375 15.95 11.60 0.45
CA THR A 375 15.52 10.33 -0.16
C THR A 375 16.33 10.02 -1.41
N ILE A 376 16.62 11.03 -2.23
CA ILE A 376 17.46 10.91 -3.43
C ILE A 376 18.88 10.51 -3.01
N ASP A 377 19.45 11.20 -2.02
CA ASP A 377 20.79 10.90 -1.52
C ASP A 377 20.89 9.46 -1.00
N ARG A 378 19.86 8.97 -0.29
CA ARG A 378 19.82 7.58 0.19
C ARG A 378 19.62 6.56 -0.93
N VAL A 379 18.90 6.90 -1.98
CA VAL A 379 18.71 6.04 -3.16
C VAL A 379 19.98 5.97 -4.01
N ASP A 380 20.71 7.08 -4.06
CA ASP A 380 21.96 7.21 -4.81
C ASP A 380 23.17 6.64 -4.06
N ASP A 381 23.07 6.45 -2.74
CA ASP A 381 24.12 5.81 -1.94
C ASP A 381 24.24 4.31 -2.25
N GLU A 382 25.19 3.99 -3.12
CA GLU A 382 25.52 2.63 -3.54
C GLU A 382 25.98 1.74 -2.37
N ARG A 383 26.43 2.32 -1.25
CA ARG A 383 26.85 1.57 -0.07
C ARG A 383 25.65 0.98 0.68
N SER A 384 24.45 1.53 0.48
CA SER A 384 23.27 1.26 1.31
C SER A 384 22.07 0.89 0.43
N PRO A 385 22.01 -0.34 -0.13
CA PRO A 385 20.93 -0.76 -1.02
C PRO A 385 19.55 -0.79 -0.35
N HIS A 386 19.53 -0.70 0.98
CA HIS A 386 18.35 -0.62 1.82
C HIS A 386 18.63 0.45 2.87
N THR A 387 17.72 1.42 3.01
CA THR A 387 17.84 2.43 4.07
C THR A 387 16.52 2.54 4.80
N ASN A 388 16.61 2.72 6.12
CA ASN A 388 15.47 3.10 6.92
C ASN A 388 15.73 4.44 7.60
N THR A 389 14.90 5.43 7.28
CA THR A 389 15.02 6.79 7.81
C THR A 389 13.95 7.02 8.87
N LEU A 390 14.34 7.37 10.09
CA LEU A 390 13.41 7.96 11.06
C LEU A 390 13.36 9.48 10.85
N LEU A 391 12.18 10.02 10.58
CA LEU A 391 11.86 11.44 10.58
C LEU A 391 11.11 11.79 11.86
N ALA A 392 11.85 12.15 12.90
CA ALA A 392 11.26 12.71 14.12
C ALA A 392 11.02 14.22 13.92
N PHE A 393 9.94 14.71 14.53
CA PHE A 393 9.60 16.14 14.48
C PHE A 393 9.01 16.57 15.82
N CYS A 394 9.58 17.61 16.42
CA CYS A 394 8.98 18.29 17.56
C CYS A 394 8.67 19.74 17.22
N GLY A 395 7.39 20.13 17.30
CA GLY A 395 6.98 21.50 17.03
C GLY A 395 5.47 21.67 16.92
N SER A 396 5.04 22.71 16.21
CA SER A 396 3.60 23.01 16.08
C SER A 396 2.84 21.89 15.34
N PRO A 397 1.59 21.58 15.72
CA PRO A 397 0.75 20.60 15.03
C PRO A 397 0.55 20.92 13.55
N HIS A 398 0.45 22.22 13.20
CA HIS A 398 0.31 22.65 11.82
C HIS A 398 1.52 22.25 10.98
N LEU A 399 2.74 22.53 11.48
CA LEU A 399 3.96 22.17 10.76
C LEU A 399 4.14 20.64 10.69
N SER A 400 3.78 19.91 11.76
CA SER A 400 3.75 18.44 11.75
C SER A 400 2.86 17.89 10.62
N SER A 401 1.71 18.52 10.37
CA SER A 401 0.79 18.13 9.29
C SER A 401 1.38 18.39 7.91
N VAL A 402 2.10 19.50 7.74
CA VAL A 402 2.80 19.84 6.48
C VAL A 402 3.90 18.82 6.21
N ILE A 403 4.74 18.50 7.21
CA ILE A 403 5.81 17.50 7.11
C ILE A 403 5.23 16.11 6.84
N GLY A 404 4.16 15.72 7.55
CA GLY A 404 3.46 14.46 7.30
C GLY A 404 2.93 14.34 5.88
N SER A 405 2.37 15.42 5.34
CA SER A 405 1.89 15.47 3.94
C SER A 405 3.05 15.35 2.94
N ALA A 406 4.15 16.05 3.18
CA ALA A 406 5.36 15.96 2.37
C ALA A 406 5.94 14.53 2.35
N LYS A 407 5.96 13.86 3.51
CA LYS A 407 6.38 12.47 3.64
C LYS A 407 5.48 11.51 2.84
N ILE A 408 4.16 11.70 2.87
CA ILE A 408 3.22 10.87 2.07
C ILE A 408 3.52 11.03 0.57
N VAL A 409 3.71 12.26 0.09
CA VAL A 409 4.06 12.53 -1.32
C VAL A 409 5.39 11.86 -1.69
N ASN A 410 6.38 11.92 -0.80
CA ASN A 410 7.66 11.26 -0.99
C ASN A 410 7.52 9.72 -1.05
N ASP A 411 6.72 9.11 -0.18
CA ASP A 411 6.46 7.67 -0.20
C ASP A 411 5.76 7.20 -1.48
N ILE A 412 4.77 7.97 -1.95
CA ILE A 412 4.12 7.70 -3.24
C ILE A 412 5.15 7.77 -4.36
N THR A 413 6.03 8.78 -4.33
CA THR A 413 7.09 8.95 -5.33
C THR A 413 8.04 7.74 -5.34
N LYS A 414 8.53 7.32 -4.18
CA LYS A 414 9.36 6.12 -4.03
C LYS A 414 8.66 4.85 -4.52
N PHE A 415 7.38 4.71 -4.20
CA PHE A 415 6.59 3.57 -4.65
C PHE A 415 6.48 3.52 -6.18
N ILE A 416 6.25 4.67 -6.81
CA ILE A 416 6.17 4.81 -8.28
C ILE A 416 7.51 4.51 -8.93
N THR A 417 8.62 4.98 -8.33
CA THR A 417 9.97 4.75 -8.89
C THR A 417 10.55 3.38 -8.59
N GLY A 418 9.86 2.54 -7.80
CA GLY A 418 10.33 1.20 -7.44
C GLY A 418 11.33 1.18 -6.29
N ASN A 419 11.64 2.32 -5.67
CA ASN A 419 12.61 2.45 -4.57
C ASN A 419 12.00 2.07 -3.21
N LYS A 420 11.34 0.91 -3.15
CA LYS A 420 10.59 0.44 -1.96
C LYS A 420 11.49 0.04 -0.79
N LEU A 421 12.77 -0.18 -1.06
CA LEU A 421 13.79 -0.57 -0.10
C LEU A 421 14.28 0.60 0.77
N HIS A 422 13.94 1.84 0.38
CA HIS A 422 14.27 3.06 1.11
C HIS A 422 13.03 3.56 1.85
N GLN A 423 12.92 3.23 3.13
CA GLN A 423 11.75 3.54 3.93
C GLN A 423 11.98 4.80 4.76
N MET A 424 10.89 5.54 4.99
CA MET A 424 10.89 6.71 5.87
C MET A 424 9.72 6.59 6.83
N HIS A 425 10.00 6.67 8.12
CA HIS A 425 9.00 6.68 9.19
C HIS A 425 8.88 8.08 9.73
N PHE A 426 7.65 8.58 9.87
CA PHE A 426 7.40 9.89 10.44
C PHE A 426 6.85 9.73 11.86
N VAL A 427 7.48 10.38 12.82
CA VAL A 427 7.04 10.42 14.22
C VAL A 427 6.94 11.88 14.65
N SER A 428 5.75 12.27 15.10
CA SER A 428 5.51 13.58 15.70
C SER A 428 5.66 13.43 17.21
N GLU A 429 6.67 14.09 17.77
CA GLU A 429 7.01 14.03 19.18
C GLU A 429 6.60 15.32 19.87
N SER A 430 6.11 15.18 21.10
CA SER A 430 5.82 16.31 21.98
C SER A 430 6.67 16.16 23.23
N TYR A 431 7.81 16.87 23.27
CA TYR A 431 8.69 16.94 24.43
C TYR A 431 8.17 17.92 25.50
N SER A 432 7.01 18.53 25.27
CA SER A 432 6.30 19.25 26.31
C SER A 432 6.05 18.27 27.43
N ALA A 433 6.59 18.56 28.62
CA ALA A 433 6.31 17.83 29.85
C ALA A 433 4.80 17.61 29.87
N SER A 434 4.36 16.39 29.59
CA SER A 434 2.95 16.08 29.52
C SER A 434 2.46 16.50 30.89
N LYS A 435 1.68 17.60 30.97
CA LYS A 435 0.95 17.91 32.19
C LYS A 435 0.23 16.61 32.44
N ALA A 436 0.70 15.87 33.45
CA ALA A 436 0.15 14.57 33.78
C ALA A 436 -1.33 14.85 33.83
N THR A 437 -2.06 14.38 32.83
CA THR A 437 -3.49 14.53 32.84
C THR A 437 -3.81 13.63 34.00
N GLN A 438 -3.95 14.23 35.18
CA GLN A 438 -4.54 13.57 36.31
C GLN A 438 -5.85 13.11 35.72
N LYS A 439 -5.88 11.83 35.33
CA LYS A 439 -7.13 11.12 35.15
C LYS A 439 -7.82 11.40 36.47
N HIS A 440 -8.75 12.34 36.45
CA HIS A 440 -9.71 12.49 37.50
C HIS A 440 -10.39 11.12 37.49
N LEU A 441 -9.89 10.22 38.34
CA LEU A 441 -10.57 8.99 38.68
C LEU A 441 -11.90 9.49 39.21
N TYR A 442 -12.91 9.49 38.36
CA TYR A 442 -14.26 9.39 38.87
C TYR A 442 -14.27 8.13 39.74
N PRO A 443 -14.73 8.21 40.99
CA PRO A 443 -14.93 7.02 41.78
C PRO A 443 -15.86 6.12 40.97
N VAL A 444 -15.36 4.92 40.68
CA VAL A 444 -16.17 3.85 40.09
C VAL A 444 -17.23 3.53 41.15
N GLU A 445 -18.44 4.00 40.94
CA GLU A 445 -19.60 3.36 41.57
C GLU A 445 -19.75 2.00 40.87
N ASP A 446 -19.65 0.94 41.67
CA ASP A 446 -19.97 -0.42 41.28
C ASP A 446 -21.40 -0.45 40.77
N ASP A 447 -21.59 -0.62 39.46
CA ASP A 447 -22.86 -1.07 38.91
C ASP A 447 -22.62 -2.08 37.78
N ASP A 448 -23.39 -3.16 37.87
CA ASP A 448 -23.22 -4.39 37.14
C ASP A 448 -23.58 -4.23 35.65
N GLY A 449 -22.63 -4.59 34.78
CA GLY A 449 -22.99 -5.35 33.59
C GLY A 449 -23.03 -4.62 32.24
N VAL A 450 -22.46 -5.34 31.28
CA VAL A 450 -22.62 -5.26 29.82
C VAL A 450 -21.73 -4.25 29.10
N ALA A 451 -20.67 -4.83 28.53
CA ALA A 451 -19.74 -4.24 27.60
C ALA A 451 -20.41 -3.52 26.42
N SER A 452 -19.96 -2.30 26.15
CA SER A 452 -20.12 -1.64 24.85
C SER A 452 -18.81 -0.94 24.48
N VAL A 453 -18.10 -1.54 23.53
CA VAL A 453 -16.93 -0.97 22.86
C VAL A 453 -17.43 -0.19 21.65
N CYS A 454 -17.38 1.13 21.70
CA CYS A 454 -17.03 2.04 20.60
C CYS A 454 -17.39 3.49 20.94
N SER A 455 -16.39 4.36 21.09
CA SER A 455 -16.49 5.77 20.67
C SER A 455 -15.12 6.44 20.82
N GLN A 456 -14.42 6.60 19.68
CA GLN A 456 -13.47 7.69 19.47
C GLN A 456 -14.01 8.51 18.31
N VAL A 457 -14.82 9.53 18.61
CA VAL A 457 -15.00 10.70 17.74
C VAL A 457 -15.30 11.90 18.64
N SER A 458 -14.77 13.06 18.23
CA SER A 458 -15.11 14.44 18.62
C SER A 458 -14.23 15.08 19.69
N GLN A 459 -13.85 16.37 19.64
CA GLN A 459 -13.90 17.49 18.67
C GLN A 459 -13.20 18.68 19.40
N VAL A 460 -12.40 19.53 18.73
CA VAL A 460 -12.69 20.93 18.33
C VAL A 460 -12.93 21.95 19.49
N TYR A 461 -12.01 22.93 19.59
CA TYR A 461 -12.04 24.32 20.15
C TYR A 461 -12.63 24.57 21.58
N ASN A 462 -12.17 25.50 22.43
CA ASN A 462 -11.80 26.92 22.28
C ASN A 462 -11.13 27.39 23.62
N SER A 463 -10.08 28.22 23.57
CA SER A 463 -10.02 29.66 23.98
C SER A 463 -9.74 29.97 25.47
N ASP A 464 -8.73 30.84 25.65
CA ASP A 464 -8.47 31.80 26.73
C ASP A 464 -8.00 31.30 28.11
N ILE A 465 -6.82 31.79 28.52
CA ILE A 465 -6.60 32.59 29.74
C ILE A 465 -5.15 33.14 29.72
N GLU A 466 -5.06 34.47 29.82
CA GLU A 466 -3.85 35.26 30.06
C GLU A 466 -3.40 35.23 31.55
N ASP A 467 -2.15 35.62 31.75
CA ASP A 467 -1.52 36.15 32.97
C ASP A 467 -1.24 35.23 34.18
N ALA A 468 0.05 34.99 34.45
CA ALA A 468 0.79 35.63 35.56
C ALA A 468 2.14 34.94 35.88
N VAL A 469 3.23 35.67 35.61
CA VAL A 469 4.31 36.10 36.55
C VAL A 469 5.08 35.07 37.42
N SER A 470 6.39 35.37 37.52
CA SER A 470 7.39 35.05 38.57
C SER A 470 8.19 33.73 38.41
N SER A 471 9.43 33.79 37.94
CA SER A 471 10.66 34.16 38.66
C SER A 471 11.12 33.11 39.69
N SER A 472 12.13 32.32 39.35
CA SER A 472 13.03 31.73 40.33
C SER A 472 14.42 31.54 39.75
N SER A 473 15.33 32.40 40.21
CA SER A 473 16.78 32.28 40.10
C SER A 473 17.30 31.12 40.95
N ILE A 474 18.20 30.30 40.40
CA ILE A 474 19.05 29.38 41.16
C ILE A 474 20.51 29.55 40.68
N PRO A 475 21.50 29.58 41.58
CA PRO A 475 22.84 30.06 41.28
C PRO A 475 23.78 28.97 40.75
N ARG A 476 24.70 29.40 39.87
CA ARG A 476 25.93 28.72 39.48
C ARG A 476 26.82 28.39 40.70
N LYS A 477 27.29 27.15 40.77
CA LYS A 477 28.49 26.77 41.54
C LYS A 477 29.54 26.24 40.57
N GLY A 478 30.70 26.90 40.56
CA GLY A 478 31.90 26.43 39.89
C GLY A 478 32.76 25.51 40.77
N ALA A 479 33.56 24.69 40.09
CA ALA A 479 34.82 24.09 40.52
C ALA A 479 35.40 23.43 39.26
N SER A 480 36.45 23.95 38.60
CA SER A 480 37.89 23.78 38.90
C SER A 480 38.30 22.31 39.09
N GLY A 481 39.11 21.77 38.18
CA GLY A 481 39.73 20.45 38.34
C GLY A 481 40.55 20.01 37.14
N ASP A 482 41.86 20.11 37.27
CA ASP A 482 42.93 19.87 36.32
C ASP A 482 43.01 18.48 35.64
N SER A 483 43.51 18.53 34.39
CA SER A 483 44.34 17.60 33.62
C SER A 483 44.76 16.24 34.20
N VAL A 484 44.59 15.16 33.40
CA VAL A 484 45.60 14.08 33.25
C VAL A 484 45.60 13.54 31.81
N SER A 485 46.82 13.40 31.28
CA SER A 485 47.18 12.89 29.96
C SER A 485 47.04 11.38 29.78
N GLY A 486 46.70 10.98 28.55
CA GLY A 486 47.41 9.92 27.82
C GLY A 486 46.74 8.54 27.76
N MET A 487 46.33 8.13 26.55
CA MET A 487 46.57 6.74 26.09
C MET A 487 46.26 6.54 24.59
N SER A 488 47.31 6.18 23.86
CA SER A 488 47.38 5.14 22.80
C SER A 488 46.28 5.07 21.73
N GLN A 489 46.58 5.60 20.55
CA GLN A 489 45.94 5.23 19.28
C GLN A 489 46.06 3.72 19.02
N ARG A 490 44.92 3.06 18.78
CA ARG A 490 44.86 1.73 18.15
C ARG A 490 44.12 1.85 16.82
N SER A 491 44.87 1.62 15.75
CA SER A 491 44.36 1.48 14.39
C SER A 491 43.45 0.25 14.29
N TYR A 492 42.19 0.47 13.93
CA TYR A 492 41.28 -0.59 13.50
C TYR A 492 41.14 -0.58 11.97
N ARG A 493 41.74 -1.58 11.32
CA ARG A 493 41.34 -2.01 9.98
C ARG A 493 40.04 -2.79 10.09
N SER A 494 38.95 -2.23 9.60
CA SER A 494 37.66 -2.91 9.46
C SER A 494 37.59 -3.61 8.10
N VAL A 495 37.37 -4.93 8.15
CA VAL A 495 37.10 -5.82 7.01
C VAL A 495 35.62 -5.73 6.67
N GLY A 496 35.31 -5.54 5.38
CA GLY A 496 33.95 -5.32 4.88
C GLY A 496 32.98 -6.46 5.18
N SER A 497 31.95 -6.13 5.94
CA SER A 497 30.74 -6.93 6.16
C SER A 497 29.55 -6.07 5.72
N GLN A 498 28.76 -6.59 4.77
CA GLN A 498 27.53 -5.93 4.30
C GLN A 498 26.49 -5.98 5.44
N SER A 499 26.18 -4.82 6.01
CA SER A 499 25.22 -4.62 7.11
C SER A 499 24.08 -3.73 6.63
N SER A 500 22.84 -4.05 7.01
CA SER A 500 21.67 -3.19 6.81
C SER A 500 21.73 -1.96 7.73
N ARG A 501 21.31 -0.78 7.25
CA ARG A 501 21.67 0.53 7.83
C ARG A 501 20.47 1.45 8.07
N ALA A 502 20.53 2.31 9.10
CA ALA A 502 19.49 3.27 9.43
C ALA A 502 20.02 4.71 9.56
N SER A 503 19.20 5.69 9.20
CA SER A 503 19.47 7.12 9.35
C SER A 503 18.39 7.78 10.20
N TYR A 504 18.75 8.77 10.99
CA TYR A 504 17.84 9.45 11.92
C TYR A 504 17.79 10.96 11.61
N TYR A 505 16.60 11.54 11.74
CA TYR A 505 16.35 12.98 11.73
C TYR A 505 15.71 13.33 13.06
N ILE A 506 16.21 14.39 13.68
CA ILE A 506 15.65 15.01 14.88
C ILE A 506 15.31 16.46 14.54
#